data_AF-A0A2M7ADZ9-F1
#
_entry.id   AF-A0A2M7ADZ9-F1
#
_cell.length_a   1.000
_cell.length_b   1.000
_cell.length_c   1.000
_cell.angle_alpha   90.00
_cell.angle_beta   90.00
_cell.angle_gamma   90.00
#
_symmetry.space_group_name_H-M   'P 1'
#
loop_
_entity.id
_entity.type
_entity.pdbx_description
1 polymer ?
#
loop_
_entity_poly.entity_id
_entity_poly.type
_entity_poly.pdbx_seq_one_letter_code
_entity_poly.pdbx_strand_id
1 'polypeptide(L)'
;MDMRSKSTQSGIAAWPEDERPRELLLSRGSHALSDAQLLAILLRVGREGKSAVDLGRELLERFGSVQAMMTAPLSAWEGFKGLGSAKKAQLLAALELGRRASLPATREETYLKSTKRAGEYRLHAW
;
A
#
# COMPACT_ATOMS: atom_id res chain seq x y z
N MET A 1 32.32 -33.40 10.51
CA MET A 1 32.87 -32.09 10.10
C MET A 1 31.84 -31.45 9.17
N ASP A 2 31.17 -30.42 9.66
CA ASP A 2 30.08 -29.71 8.99
C ASP A 2 30.54 -28.99 7.72
N MET A 3 29.90 -29.28 6.60
CA MET A 3 29.86 -28.42 5.42
C MET A 3 28.41 -27.99 5.20
N ARG A 4 27.91 -27.07 6.04
CA ARG A 4 26.64 -26.39 5.79
C ARG A 4 26.74 -25.70 4.43
N SER A 5 25.95 -26.20 3.48
CA SER A 5 25.70 -25.57 2.19
C SER A 5 25.19 -24.16 2.44
N LYS A 6 26.03 -23.15 2.23
CA LYS A 6 25.57 -21.77 2.11
C LYS A 6 24.74 -21.71 0.83
N SER A 7 23.42 -21.81 0.93
CA SER A 7 22.51 -21.45 -0.14
C SER A 7 22.63 -19.94 -0.36
N THR A 8 23.50 -19.54 -1.28
CA THR A 8 23.64 -18.16 -1.74
C THR A 8 22.37 -17.81 -2.51
N GLN A 9 21.31 -17.49 -1.77
CA GLN A 9 20.01 -17.18 -2.34
C GLN A 9 20.08 -15.78 -2.93
N SER A 10 20.17 -15.74 -4.25
CA SER A 10 20.35 -14.54 -5.04
C SER A 10 19.18 -13.59 -4.81
N GLY A 11 19.48 -12.36 -4.35
CA GLY A 11 18.47 -11.32 -4.20
C GLY A 11 17.81 -10.95 -5.54
N ILE A 12 16.77 -10.13 -5.49
CA ILE A 12 16.02 -9.68 -6.69
C ILE A 12 16.96 -9.11 -7.77
N ALA A 13 18.10 -8.52 -7.38
CA ALA A 13 19.11 -8.01 -8.30
C ALA A 13 19.74 -9.08 -9.23
N ALA A 14 19.60 -10.36 -8.92
CA ALA A 14 20.09 -11.45 -9.74
C ALA A 14 19.04 -12.05 -10.68
N TRP A 15 17.79 -11.58 -10.59
CA TRP A 15 16.75 -11.96 -11.56
C TRP A 15 17.05 -11.31 -12.92
N PRO A 16 16.53 -11.90 -14.02
CA PRO A 16 16.47 -11.20 -15.31
C PRO A 16 15.90 -9.80 -15.13
N GLU A 17 16.49 -8.81 -15.80
CA GLU A 17 16.16 -7.40 -15.58
C GLU A 17 14.67 -7.12 -15.82
N ASP A 18 14.08 -7.77 -16.82
CA ASP A 18 12.67 -7.67 -17.19
C ASP A 18 11.71 -8.39 -16.22
N GLU A 19 12.23 -9.15 -15.26
CA GLU A 19 11.45 -9.77 -14.18
C GLU A 19 11.56 -9.01 -12.85
N ARG A 20 12.54 -8.09 -12.75
CA ARG A 20 12.74 -7.32 -11.52
C ARG A 20 11.57 -6.34 -11.33
N PRO A 21 10.99 -6.22 -10.13
CA PRO A 21 9.79 -5.42 -9.93
C PRO A 21 9.88 -3.96 -10.38
N ARG A 22 11.01 -3.27 -10.13
CA ARG A 22 11.10 -1.83 -10.48
C ARG A 22 11.16 -1.64 -11.99
N GLU A 23 11.95 -2.47 -12.64
CA GLU A 23 12.19 -2.48 -14.07
C GLU A 23 10.93 -2.92 -14.82
N LEU A 24 10.22 -3.93 -14.30
CA LEU A 24 8.90 -4.35 -14.79
C LEU A 24 7.85 -3.24 -14.64
N LEU A 25 7.84 -2.51 -13.51
CA LEU A 25 6.94 -1.38 -13.29
C LEU A 25 7.22 -0.25 -14.29
N LEU A 26 8.48 0.06 -14.56
CA LEU A 26 8.85 1.13 -15.50
C LEU A 26 8.60 0.75 -16.96
N SER A 27 8.77 -0.52 -17.32
CA SER A 27 8.63 -0.99 -18.70
C SER A 27 7.20 -1.38 -19.08
N ARG A 28 6.44 -1.97 -18.14
CA ARG A 28 5.10 -2.51 -18.40
C ARG A 28 4.00 -1.88 -17.55
N GLY A 29 4.33 -1.04 -16.56
CA GLY A 29 3.34 -0.40 -15.70
C GLY A 29 2.82 -1.31 -14.57
N SER A 30 2.00 -0.74 -13.68
CA SER A 30 1.59 -1.39 -12.43
C SER A 30 0.73 -2.64 -12.60
N HIS A 31 -0.03 -2.74 -13.69
CA HIS A 31 -0.89 -3.89 -13.98
C HIS A 31 -0.13 -5.18 -14.25
N ALA A 32 1.17 -5.10 -14.58
CA ALA A 32 2.04 -6.26 -14.78
C ALA A 32 2.58 -6.85 -13.47
N LEU A 33 2.32 -6.20 -12.32
CA LEU A 33 2.86 -6.58 -11.03
C LEU A 33 1.79 -7.21 -10.14
N SER A 34 2.19 -8.22 -9.39
CA SER A 34 1.43 -8.66 -8.22
C SER A 34 1.53 -7.64 -7.07
N ASP A 35 0.56 -7.66 -6.15
CA ASP A 35 0.60 -6.88 -4.91
C ASP A 35 1.91 -7.12 -4.13
N ALA A 36 2.41 -8.36 -4.10
CA ALA A 36 3.66 -8.70 -3.44
C ALA A 36 4.86 -7.98 -4.07
N GLN A 37 4.88 -7.83 -5.40
CA GLN A 37 5.93 -7.09 -6.10
C GLN A 37 5.79 -5.58 -5.91
N LEU A 38 4.56 -5.04 -5.88
CA LEU A 38 4.32 -3.63 -5.54
C LEU A 38 4.82 -3.31 -4.12
N LEU A 39 4.49 -4.17 -3.15
CA LEU A 39 5.01 -4.08 -1.78
C LEU A 39 6.53 -4.21 -1.75
N ALA A 40 7.12 -5.10 -2.57
CA ALA A 40 8.57 -5.28 -2.64
C ALA A 40 9.31 -4.01 -3.11
N ILE A 41 8.74 -3.29 -4.08
CA ILE A 41 9.30 -2.02 -4.56
C ILE A 41 9.39 -1.02 -3.41
N LEU A 42 8.31 -0.89 -2.64
CA LEU A 42 8.28 -0.06 -1.44
C LEU A 42 9.31 -0.59 -0.43
N LEU A 43 9.30 -1.86 -0.07
CA LEU A 43 10.21 -2.42 0.94
C LEU A 43 11.70 -2.25 0.61
N ARG A 44 12.04 -2.10 -0.69
CA ARG A 44 13.38 -1.94 -1.30
C ARG A 44 14.31 -3.13 -1.14
N VAL A 45 14.36 -3.72 0.05
CA VAL A 45 15.26 -4.81 0.42
C VAL A 45 14.53 -5.83 1.27
N GLY A 46 14.93 -7.09 1.14
CA GLY A 46 14.43 -8.20 1.93
C GLY A 46 14.89 -8.18 3.39
N ARG A 47 14.93 -9.36 4.00
CA ARG A 47 15.64 -9.65 5.25
C ARG A 47 16.56 -10.86 5.03
N GLU A 48 17.37 -11.21 6.01
CA GLU A 48 18.19 -12.42 5.91
C GLU A 48 17.33 -13.65 5.56
N GLY A 49 17.72 -14.34 4.48
CA GLY A 49 17.03 -15.52 3.96
C GLY A 49 15.71 -15.28 3.21
N LYS A 50 15.27 -14.03 3.00
CA LYS A 50 14.03 -13.72 2.26
C LYS A 50 14.14 -12.45 1.43
N SER A 51 13.70 -12.49 0.17
CA SER A 51 13.67 -11.32 -0.71
C SER A 51 12.61 -10.29 -0.28
N ALA A 52 12.63 -9.10 -0.88
CA ALA A 52 11.57 -8.11 -0.66
C ALA A 52 10.20 -8.59 -1.18
N VAL A 53 10.18 -9.41 -2.24
CA VAL A 53 8.94 -10.04 -2.75
C VAL A 53 8.42 -11.06 -1.75
N ASP A 54 9.30 -11.86 -1.12
CA ASP A 54 8.89 -12.81 -0.10
C ASP A 54 8.31 -12.10 1.14
N LEU A 55 8.91 -10.97 1.55
CA LEU A 55 8.32 -10.13 2.60
C LEU A 55 6.95 -9.58 2.21
N GLY A 56 6.78 -9.16 0.95
CA GLY A 56 5.48 -8.72 0.42
C GLY A 56 4.44 -9.84 0.48
N ARG A 57 4.80 -11.08 0.12
CA ARG A 57 3.93 -12.26 0.24
C ARG A 57 3.54 -12.54 1.68
N GLU A 58 4.49 -12.55 2.61
CA GLU A 58 4.22 -12.76 4.04
C GLU A 58 3.27 -11.69 4.62
N LEU A 59 3.38 -10.44 4.17
CA LEU A 59 2.45 -9.37 4.57
C LEU A 59 1.05 -9.67 4.05
N LEU A 60 0.91 -10.06 2.78
CA LEU A 60 -0.39 -10.43 2.22
C LEU A 60 -0.98 -11.67 2.90
N GLU A 61 -0.16 -12.65 3.27
CA GLU A 61 -0.61 -13.81 4.05
C GLU A 61 -1.11 -13.40 5.44
N ARG A 62 -0.42 -12.47 6.11
CA ARG A 62 -0.80 -11.99 7.45
C ARG A 62 -2.08 -11.16 7.45
N PHE A 63 -2.21 -10.24 6.49
CA PHE A 63 -3.32 -9.28 6.46
C PHE A 63 -4.48 -9.72 5.53
N GLY A 64 -4.24 -10.67 4.63
CA GLY A 64 -5.19 -11.18 3.64
C GLY A 64 -5.28 -10.35 2.36
N SER A 65 -5.13 -9.03 2.43
CA SER A 65 -5.16 -8.14 1.25
C SER A 65 -4.54 -6.77 1.54
N VAL A 66 -4.17 -6.03 0.50
CA VAL A 66 -3.73 -4.62 0.61
C VAL A 66 -4.83 -3.75 1.24
N GLN A 67 -6.10 -4.01 0.90
CA GLN A 67 -7.24 -3.29 1.47
C GLN A 67 -7.31 -3.49 2.99
N ALA A 68 -7.13 -4.71 3.47
CA ALA A 68 -7.10 -5.00 4.91
C ALA A 68 -5.89 -4.36 5.61
N MET A 69 -4.73 -4.25 4.93
CA MET A 69 -3.56 -3.53 5.45
C MET A 69 -3.88 -2.05 5.69
N MET A 70 -4.62 -1.39 4.79
CA MET A 70 -4.98 0.03 4.91
C MET A 70 -5.83 0.34 6.13
N THR A 71 -6.67 -0.60 6.57
CA THR A 71 -7.59 -0.43 7.71
C THR A 71 -7.11 -1.09 9.00
N ALA A 72 -5.97 -1.79 8.97
CA ALA A 72 -5.47 -2.52 10.12
C ALA A 72 -4.92 -1.56 11.21
N PRO A 73 -5.20 -1.83 12.50
CA PRO A 73 -4.63 -1.04 13.59
C PRO A 73 -3.11 -1.25 13.68
N LEU A 74 -2.38 -0.26 14.23
CA LEU A 74 -0.92 -0.33 14.36
C LEU A 74 -0.44 -1.58 15.11
N SER A 75 -1.20 -2.07 16.08
CA SER A 75 -0.89 -3.30 16.82
C SER A 75 -0.78 -4.53 15.92
N ALA A 76 -1.55 -4.59 14.82
CA ALA A 76 -1.48 -5.69 13.85
C ALA A 76 -0.16 -5.72 13.05
N TRP A 77 0.56 -4.60 13.01
CA TRP A 77 1.86 -4.46 12.36
C TRP A 77 3.04 -4.83 13.27
N GLU A 78 2.80 -5.00 14.57
CA GLU A 78 3.83 -5.36 15.52
C GLU A 78 4.27 -6.83 15.38
N GLY A 79 5.50 -7.11 15.80
CA GLY A 79 6.08 -8.46 15.81
C GLY A 79 6.43 -9.03 14.44
N PHE A 80 6.32 -8.26 13.35
CA PHE A 80 6.67 -8.75 12.01
C PHE A 80 8.19 -8.73 11.79
N LYS A 81 8.80 -9.92 11.67
CA LYS A 81 10.25 -10.06 11.48
C LYS A 81 10.71 -9.34 10.20
N GLY A 82 11.77 -8.54 10.27
CA GLY A 82 12.31 -7.83 9.09
C GLY A 82 11.48 -6.63 8.60
N LEU A 83 10.45 -6.23 9.35
CA LEU A 83 9.73 -4.97 9.16
C LEU A 83 10.02 -4.01 10.33
N GLY A 84 11.21 -3.40 10.32
CA GLY A 84 11.57 -2.36 11.28
C GLY A 84 10.72 -1.09 11.13
N SER A 85 10.88 -0.16 12.07
CA SER A 85 10.11 1.10 12.13
C SER A 85 10.10 1.87 10.81
N ALA A 86 11.26 1.99 10.15
CA ALA A 86 11.38 2.68 8.86
C ALA A 86 10.52 2.05 7.76
N LYS A 87 10.62 0.73 7.55
CA LYS A 87 9.81 0.01 6.54
C LYS A 87 8.32 0.08 6.86
N LYS A 88 7.96 -0.06 8.15
CA LYS A 88 6.57 0.04 8.62
C LYS A 88 5.99 1.43 8.33
N ALA A 89 6.67 2.49 8.74
CA ALA A 89 6.24 3.87 8.51
C ALA A 89 6.07 4.16 7.02
N GLN A 90 6.98 3.67 6.19
CA GLN A 90 6.91 3.84 4.74
C GLN A 90 5.70 3.14 4.11
N LEU A 91 5.39 1.90 4.52
CA LEU A 91 4.20 1.20 4.05
C LEU A 91 2.91 1.88 4.51
N LEU A 92 2.83 2.24 5.79
CA LEU A 92 1.66 2.94 6.34
C LEU A 92 1.40 4.26 5.61
N ALA A 93 2.46 5.03 5.32
CA ALA A 93 2.35 6.26 4.56
C ALA A 93 1.85 6.02 3.12
N ALA A 94 2.42 5.03 2.42
CA ALA A 94 2.01 4.70 1.06
C ALA A 94 0.54 4.24 0.98
N LEU A 95 0.11 3.40 1.94
CA LEU A 95 -1.25 2.90 2.04
C LEU A 95 -2.26 4.02 2.35
N GLU A 96 -1.93 4.92 3.28
CA GLU A 96 -2.77 6.08 3.59
C GLU A 96 -2.87 7.05 2.41
N LEU A 97 -1.78 7.27 1.67
CA LEU A 97 -1.81 8.06 0.44
C LEU A 97 -2.75 7.43 -0.61
N GLY A 98 -2.65 6.12 -0.82
CA GLY A 98 -3.56 5.38 -1.69
C GLY A 98 -5.02 5.51 -1.25
N ARG A 99 -5.28 5.45 0.07
CA ARG A 99 -6.61 5.66 0.65
C ARG A 99 -7.14 7.05 0.36
N ARG A 100 -6.34 8.10 0.58
CA ARG A 100 -6.76 9.49 0.34
C ARG A 100 -7.02 9.76 -1.13
N ALA A 101 -6.20 9.20 -2.01
CA ALA A 101 -6.35 9.34 -3.46
C ALA A 101 -7.58 8.62 -4.01
N SER A 102 -8.07 7.56 -3.35
CA SER A 102 -9.28 6.84 -3.77
C SER A 102 -10.58 7.45 -3.22
N LEU A 103 -10.49 8.30 -2.19
CA LEU A 103 -11.64 9.06 -1.73
C LEU A 103 -12.04 10.08 -2.80
N PRO A 104 -13.35 10.32 -2.99
CA PRO A 104 -13.81 11.40 -3.84
C PRO A 104 -13.16 12.71 -3.37
N ALA A 105 -12.67 13.53 -4.31
CA ALA A 105 -12.26 14.88 -3.98
C ALA A 105 -13.40 15.53 -3.20
N THR A 106 -13.13 15.92 -1.95
CA THR A 106 -14.11 16.63 -1.13
C THR A 106 -14.58 17.82 -1.94
N ARG A 107 -15.84 17.82 -2.36
CA ARG A 107 -16.54 19.03 -2.79
C ARG A 107 -16.62 19.94 -1.58
N GLU A 108 -15.57 20.70 -1.32
CA GLU A 108 -15.78 22.00 -0.70
C GLU A 108 -16.68 22.79 -1.64
N GLU A 109 -17.70 23.42 -1.05
CA GLU A 109 -18.84 24.06 -1.70
C GLU A 109 -19.97 23.15 -2.19
N THR A 110 -20.44 22.24 -1.32
CA THR A 110 -21.91 22.21 -1.15
C THR A 110 -22.28 23.41 -0.30
N TYR A 111 -22.13 24.59 -0.89
CA TYR A 111 -22.51 25.86 -0.30
C TYR A 111 -23.97 25.71 0.13
N LEU A 112 -24.20 25.79 1.44
CA LEU A 112 -25.49 26.04 2.05
C LEU A 112 -26.05 27.37 1.51
N LYS A 113 -26.58 27.34 0.28
CA LYS A 113 -27.45 28.38 -0.31
C LYS A 113 -28.85 27.80 -0.51
N SER A 114 -29.33 27.07 0.50
CA SER A 114 -30.77 27.07 0.77
C SER A 114 -31.11 28.26 1.66
N THR A 115 -30.94 29.48 1.14
CA THR A 115 -31.75 30.64 1.56
C THR A 115 -32.94 30.85 0.63
N LYS A 116 -33.10 30.04 -0.42
CA LYS A 116 -34.26 30.08 -1.33
C LYS A 116 -35.49 29.30 -0.84
N ARG A 117 -35.57 28.99 0.46
CA ARG A 117 -36.76 28.33 1.06
C ARG A 117 -37.13 28.83 2.47
N ALA A 118 -36.69 30.03 2.85
CA ALA A 118 -37.15 30.73 4.07
C ALA A 118 -37.93 32.01 3.76
N GLY A 119 -38.30 32.24 2.49
CA GLY A 119 -39.15 33.35 2.03
C GLY A 119 -40.57 32.96 1.63
N GLU A 120 -40.96 31.68 1.76
CA GLU A 120 -42.31 31.17 1.44
C GLU A 120 -43.23 31.18 2.68
N TYR A 121 -43.21 32.25 3.47
CA TYR A 121 -44.19 32.43 4.56
C TYR A 121 -44.76 33.84 4.68
N ARG A 122 -44.74 34.65 3.60
CA ARG A 122 -45.49 35.90 3.60
C ARG A 122 -46.07 36.23 2.23
N LEU A 123 -47.40 36.39 2.23
CA LEU A 123 -48.22 37.15 1.29
C LEU A 123 -48.72 36.40 0.05
N HIS A 124 -49.77 35.58 0.21
CA HIS A 124 -50.98 35.44 -0.63
C HIS A 124 -51.81 34.35 0.08
N ALA A 125 -53.05 34.50 0.49
CA ALA A 125 -54.08 35.38 0.00
C ALA A 125 -55.08 35.66 1.13
N TRP A 126 -55.76 36.79 0.95
CA TRP A 126 -56.99 37.19 1.60
C TRP A 126 -58.11 36.18 1.34
#